data_AF-A3HSN1-F1
#
_entry.id   AF-A3HSN1-F1
#
_cell.length_a   1.000
_cell.length_b   1.000
_cell.length_c   1.000
_cell.angle_alpha   90.00
_cell.angle_beta   90.00
_cell.angle_gamma   90.00
#
_symmetry.space_group_name_H-M   'P 1'
#
loop_
_entity.id
_entity.type
_entity.pdbx_description
1 polymer ?
#
loop_
_entity_poly.entity_id
_entity_poly.type
_entity_poly.pdbx_seq_one_letter_code
_entity_poly.pdbx_strand_id
1 'polypeptide(L)'
;MVTGWISTGSLFAQSDPSGKKRVTSTYAIINATVITAPGKAGTKATVLIKDGVIAGVGSNLSLPMEAQVVPGDSLFIYPGFIAGASEAGITRPDDPERPKDFNPTDPADVFAGVTPWRSALDQYSAESSQVEDFRKAGFTIAQILPDGGMLAGKAAIVLLGSEYSTNVLKTNSALAANFSGARGVYPGTAVGVMAKFRDVYQNTKLTKQRADQFQTVSGSTRPEQTSTYSAMMDVINSEVPVMFEASNDLEVRRAISLQKELGFKLILTGLDDYSAVIDVLKEANVPVLISLEVPDDKAIKAQKEDAKESVKEEYARVKEAYEGALKQASLLEEAGIAFGFSVVNTKAGDVKKTLASLIENGLSEEAALAALTTNPASILGINRIAGSIEKGKLANLVITTDSLFSEDSQVKHVVVDGYVYDYETKAKKKKNSSDGDKVEVAGNWDYTSESPAGKSGGVLEISQDGSDFTGSITYDDPSGNGTAKSDIKNVTVDGSNLSFDFDVAAGGMSLTVTVSGEVDGSSFEGNMNVGQFGTFPFSATLNPTLIANK
;
A
#
# COMPACT_ATOMS: atom_id res chain seq x y z
N MET A 1 -2.36 -63.03 14.22
CA MET A 1 -2.68 -62.33 12.96
C MET A 1 -3.85 -61.39 13.25
N VAL A 2 -3.60 -60.08 13.33
CA VAL A 2 -4.66 -59.07 13.44
C VAL A 2 -4.66 -58.34 12.11
N THR A 3 -5.66 -58.63 11.29
CA THR A 3 -5.89 -58.00 9.99
C THR A 3 -6.53 -56.63 10.22
N GLY A 4 -5.70 -55.58 10.19
CA GLY A 4 -6.15 -54.19 10.21
C GLY A 4 -6.79 -53.81 8.87
N TRP A 5 -8.04 -53.36 8.93
CA TRP A 5 -8.75 -52.79 7.79
C TRP A 5 -8.20 -51.39 7.53
N ILE A 6 -7.54 -51.19 6.39
CA ILE A 6 -7.19 -49.87 5.87
C ILE A 6 -8.48 -49.28 5.30
N SER A 7 -9.09 -48.31 5.99
CA SER A 7 -10.13 -47.49 5.37
C SER A 7 -9.45 -46.49 4.43
N THR A 8 -9.45 -46.79 3.14
CA THR A 8 -9.18 -45.79 2.11
C THR A 8 -10.35 -44.82 2.09
N GLY A 9 -10.24 -43.72 2.84
CA GLY A 9 -11.12 -42.58 2.66
C GLY A 9 -10.92 -42.04 1.26
N SER A 10 -11.96 -42.09 0.43
CA SER A 10 -11.97 -41.46 -0.88
C SER A 10 -11.75 -39.96 -0.68
N LEU A 11 -10.56 -39.47 -1.02
CA LEU A 11 -10.30 -38.05 -1.21
C LEU A 11 -11.19 -37.60 -2.37
N PHE A 12 -12.28 -36.90 -2.07
CA PHE A 12 -13.00 -36.12 -3.07
C PHE A 12 -12.09 -34.94 -3.44
N ALA A 13 -11.21 -35.14 -4.41
CA ALA A 13 -10.66 -34.03 -5.16
C ALA A 13 -11.85 -33.37 -5.86
N GLN A 14 -12.31 -32.22 -5.35
CA GLN A 14 -13.17 -31.34 -6.13
C GLN A 14 -12.35 -30.96 -7.37
N SER A 15 -12.63 -31.62 -8.50
CA SER A 15 -12.10 -31.20 -9.79
C SER A 15 -12.62 -29.78 -10.03
N ASP A 16 -11.73 -28.80 -10.02
CA ASP A 16 -12.03 -27.47 -10.53
C ASP A 16 -12.04 -27.56 -12.06
N PRO A 17 -13.21 -27.58 -12.72
CA PRO A 17 -13.29 -27.75 -14.16
C PRO A 17 -12.76 -26.51 -14.90
N SER A 18 -12.61 -25.38 -14.20
CA SER A 18 -12.11 -24.14 -14.78
C SER A 18 -10.58 -24.06 -14.83
N GLY A 19 -9.87 -24.85 -13.99
CA GLY A 19 -8.42 -24.75 -13.80
C GLY A 19 -7.96 -23.42 -13.21
N LYS A 20 -8.88 -22.61 -12.64
CA LYS A 20 -8.62 -21.25 -12.16
C LYS A 20 -8.45 -21.16 -10.64
N LYS A 21 -8.84 -22.19 -9.89
CA LYS A 21 -8.56 -22.31 -8.45
C LYS A 21 -7.07 -22.55 -8.25
N ARG A 22 -6.50 -21.87 -7.24
CA ARG A 22 -5.09 -22.01 -6.86
C ARG A 22 -4.75 -23.48 -6.57
N VAL A 23 -3.60 -23.90 -7.09
CA VAL A 23 -3.08 -25.28 -6.95
C VAL A 23 -2.74 -25.60 -5.49
N THR A 24 -2.29 -24.60 -4.72
CA THR A 24 -2.04 -24.69 -3.28
C THR A 24 -2.53 -23.42 -2.58
N SER A 25 -2.90 -23.55 -1.32
CA SER A 25 -3.19 -22.46 -0.38
C SER A 25 -2.03 -22.20 0.60
N THR A 26 -0.91 -22.91 0.42
CA THR A 26 0.26 -22.82 1.30
C THR A 26 1.43 -22.20 0.52
N TYR A 27 1.91 -21.05 1.01
CA TYR A 27 3.04 -20.32 0.42
C TYR A 27 4.10 -20.05 1.46
N ALA A 28 5.37 -20.10 1.07
CA ALA A 28 6.49 -19.74 1.91
C ALA A 28 7.35 -18.69 1.21
N ILE A 29 7.29 -17.45 1.69
CA ILE A 29 8.14 -16.38 1.17
C ILE A 29 9.42 -16.39 2.01
N ILE A 30 10.54 -16.81 1.42
CA ILE A 30 11.80 -17.06 2.14
C ILE A 30 12.80 -15.92 1.96
N ASN A 31 13.68 -15.71 2.93
CA ASN A 31 14.82 -14.78 2.88
C ASN A 31 14.48 -13.30 2.61
N ALA A 32 13.25 -12.86 2.88
CA ALA A 32 12.85 -11.48 2.72
C ALA A 32 13.11 -10.63 3.96
N THR A 33 13.28 -9.32 3.80
CA THR A 33 13.30 -8.36 4.90
C THR A 33 11.87 -8.06 5.33
N VAL A 34 11.45 -8.58 6.48
CA VAL A 34 10.07 -8.47 6.97
C VAL A 34 9.96 -7.34 8.00
N ILE A 35 9.08 -6.38 7.72
CA ILE A 35 8.68 -5.30 8.63
C ILE A 35 7.29 -5.68 9.15
N THR A 36 7.20 -6.17 10.39
CA THR A 36 5.95 -6.76 10.90
C THR A 36 4.90 -5.73 11.29
N ALA A 37 5.33 -4.52 11.68
CA ALA A 37 4.47 -3.44 12.15
C ALA A 37 5.23 -2.10 12.05
N PRO A 38 4.53 -0.94 12.11
CA PRO A 38 5.16 0.37 12.22
C PRO A 38 6.19 0.43 13.36
N GLY A 39 7.31 1.11 13.14
CA GLY A 39 8.40 1.28 14.10
C GLY A 39 9.23 0.02 14.38
N LYS A 40 8.91 -1.13 13.76
CA LYS A 40 9.72 -2.36 13.88
C LYS A 40 10.81 -2.37 12.81
N ALA A 41 12.03 -2.67 13.24
CA ALA A 41 13.15 -2.88 12.32
C ALA A 41 12.87 -4.09 11.40
N GLY A 42 13.27 -3.96 10.13
CA GLY A 42 13.21 -5.06 9.17
C GLY A 42 14.14 -6.20 9.59
N THR A 43 13.64 -7.43 9.55
CA THR A 43 14.44 -8.63 9.87
C THR A 43 14.38 -9.63 8.73
N LYS A 44 15.51 -10.26 8.39
CA LYS A 44 15.52 -11.36 7.40
C LYS A 44 14.76 -12.56 7.98
N ALA A 45 13.63 -12.90 7.37
CA ALA A 45 12.76 -13.95 7.85
C ALA A 45 11.99 -14.62 6.71
N THR A 46 11.42 -15.78 7.02
CA THR A 46 10.42 -16.46 6.20
C THR A 46 9.03 -16.13 6.71
N VAL A 47 8.10 -15.85 5.79
CA VAL A 47 6.66 -15.75 6.09
C VAL A 47 5.97 -16.99 5.53
N LEU A 48 5.44 -17.83 6.41
CA LEU A 48 4.65 -19.00 6.03
C LEU A 48 3.17 -18.66 6.06
N ILE A 49 2.52 -18.82 4.91
CA ILE A 49 1.09 -18.62 4.70
C ILE A 49 0.45 -19.99 4.53
N LYS A 50 -0.67 -20.21 5.19
CA LYS A 50 -1.48 -21.42 5.04
C LYS A 50 -2.95 -21.04 5.08
N ASP A 51 -3.70 -21.43 4.06
CA ASP A 51 -5.16 -21.27 3.98
C ASP A 51 -5.62 -19.82 4.20
N GLY A 52 -4.88 -18.85 3.63
CA GLY A 52 -5.19 -17.42 3.76
C GLY A 52 -4.73 -16.77 5.08
N VAL A 53 -4.08 -17.53 5.96
CA VAL A 53 -3.63 -17.06 7.29
C VAL A 53 -2.11 -17.13 7.41
N ILE A 54 -1.52 -16.18 8.12
CA ILE A 54 -0.10 -16.21 8.49
C ILE A 54 0.11 -17.30 9.54
N ALA A 55 0.73 -18.41 9.14
CA ALA A 55 1.01 -19.55 10.01
C ALA A 55 2.25 -19.31 10.90
N GLY A 56 3.20 -18.50 10.42
CA GLY A 56 4.39 -18.12 11.18
C GLY A 56 5.29 -17.12 10.45
N VAL A 57 6.09 -16.40 11.22
CA VAL A 57 7.14 -15.49 10.74
C VAL A 57 8.42 -15.80 11.51
N GLY A 58 9.53 -16.04 10.81
CA GLY A 58 10.82 -16.30 11.45
C GLY A 58 11.86 -16.93 10.51
N SER A 59 13.11 -17.01 10.95
CA SER A 59 14.23 -17.52 10.16
C SER A 59 14.31 -19.05 10.07
N ASN A 60 13.71 -19.78 11.02
CA ASN A 60 13.78 -21.24 11.13
C ASN A 60 12.39 -21.89 11.13
N LEU A 61 11.57 -21.62 10.11
CA LEU A 61 10.25 -22.24 9.96
C LEU A 61 10.38 -23.58 9.22
N SER A 62 9.76 -24.64 9.76
CA SER A 62 9.60 -25.91 9.04
C SER A 62 8.59 -25.72 7.92
N LEU A 63 9.04 -25.83 6.66
CA LEU A 63 8.18 -25.67 5.50
C LEU A 63 7.44 -26.97 5.19
N PRO A 64 6.10 -26.96 5.09
CA PRO A 64 5.34 -28.09 4.58
C PRO A 64 5.76 -28.44 3.16
N MET A 65 5.70 -29.71 2.79
CA MET A 65 6.13 -30.18 1.46
C MET A 65 5.25 -29.62 0.33
N GLU A 66 4.00 -29.31 0.64
CA GLU A 66 3.01 -28.69 -0.26
C GLU A 66 3.15 -27.16 -0.40
N ALA A 67 4.08 -26.54 0.34
CA ALA A 67 4.26 -25.09 0.31
C ALA A 67 4.95 -24.65 -0.98
N GLN A 68 4.31 -23.75 -1.72
CA GLN A 68 4.95 -23.08 -2.85
C GLN A 68 5.95 -22.05 -2.32
N VAL A 69 7.23 -22.27 -2.63
CA VAL A 69 8.31 -21.38 -2.20
C VAL A 69 8.39 -20.18 -3.14
N VAL A 70 8.34 -18.97 -2.57
CA VAL A 70 8.54 -17.70 -3.25
C VAL A 70 9.89 -17.14 -2.78
N PRO A 71 10.89 -17.00 -3.66
CA PRO A 71 12.18 -16.43 -3.29
C PRO A 71 12.02 -14.93 -3.00
N GLY A 72 12.38 -14.53 -1.78
CA GLY A 72 12.28 -13.17 -1.28
C GLY A 72 13.61 -12.45 -1.16
N ASP A 73 14.70 -12.99 -1.75
CA ASP A 73 16.00 -12.35 -1.72
C ASP A 73 15.91 -10.91 -2.26
N SER A 74 16.42 -9.95 -1.47
CA SER A 74 16.33 -8.51 -1.73
C SER A 74 14.92 -7.90 -1.72
N LEU A 75 13.88 -8.67 -1.37
CA LEU A 75 12.53 -8.14 -1.23
C LEU A 75 12.24 -7.68 0.20
N PHE A 76 11.36 -6.71 0.32
CA PHE A 76 10.85 -6.20 1.58
C PHE A 76 9.37 -6.54 1.71
N ILE A 77 8.93 -6.98 2.89
CA ILE A 77 7.55 -7.36 3.16
C ILE A 77 6.97 -6.45 4.24
N TYR A 78 5.82 -5.86 3.94
CA TYR A 78 5.03 -5.01 4.83
C TYR A 78 3.62 -5.57 5.00
N PRO A 79 2.88 -5.20 6.07
CA PRO A 79 1.46 -5.53 6.16
C PRO A 79 0.70 -4.91 4.98
N GLY A 80 -0.32 -5.61 4.50
CA GLY A 80 -1.25 -5.13 3.48
C GLY A 80 -1.88 -3.79 3.86
N PHE A 81 -1.95 -2.83 2.92
CA PHE A 81 -2.55 -1.53 3.23
C PHE A 81 -4.07 -1.64 3.35
N ILE A 82 -4.64 -0.75 4.16
CA ILE A 82 -6.06 -0.69 4.48
C ILE A 82 -6.56 0.72 4.13
N ALA A 83 -7.48 0.80 3.18
CA ALA A 83 -8.20 2.04 2.89
C ALA A 83 -9.31 2.22 3.94
N GLY A 84 -9.19 3.23 4.80
CA GLY A 84 -10.16 3.52 5.86
C GLY A 84 -11.52 4.00 5.32
N ALA A 85 -11.52 4.60 4.14
CA ALA A 85 -12.68 4.96 3.35
C ALA A 85 -12.31 4.85 1.86
N SER A 86 -13.23 4.36 1.03
CA SER A 86 -13.01 4.12 -0.39
C SER A 86 -14.33 4.08 -1.14
N GLU A 87 -14.30 4.46 -2.40
CA GLU A 87 -15.39 4.25 -3.37
C GLU A 87 -14.95 3.31 -4.50
N ALA A 88 -13.81 2.63 -4.33
CA ALA A 88 -13.27 1.73 -5.34
C ALA A 88 -14.29 0.62 -5.67
N GLY A 89 -14.71 0.58 -6.93
CA GLY A 89 -15.69 -0.39 -7.41
C GLY A 89 -17.15 -0.06 -7.05
N ILE A 90 -17.43 1.08 -6.43
CA ILE A 90 -18.79 1.57 -6.19
C ILE A 90 -19.33 2.20 -7.47
N THR A 91 -20.59 1.89 -7.79
CA THR A 91 -21.30 2.49 -8.90
C THR A 91 -22.48 3.31 -8.39
N ARG A 92 -22.65 4.51 -8.94
CA ARG A 92 -23.76 5.39 -8.58
C ARG A 92 -25.08 4.78 -9.08
N PRO A 93 -26.07 4.59 -8.19
CA PRO A 93 -27.40 4.09 -8.60
C PRO A 93 -28.16 5.15 -9.40
N ASP A 94 -29.11 4.69 -10.23
CA ASP A 94 -30.01 5.58 -10.97
C ASP A 94 -30.89 6.41 -10.03
N ASP A 95 -31.09 7.68 -10.37
CA ASP A 95 -31.97 8.58 -9.63
C ASP A 95 -33.44 8.16 -9.85
N PRO A 96 -34.24 7.96 -8.78
CA PRO A 96 -35.63 7.55 -8.92
C PRO A 96 -36.50 8.63 -9.58
N GLU A 97 -37.47 8.22 -10.40
CA GLU A 97 -38.45 9.15 -10.98
C GLU A 97 -39.37 9.74 -9.90
N ARG A 98 -39.61 11.04 -9.99
CA ARG A 98 -40.50 11.75 -9.05
C ARG A 98 -41.96 11.41 -9.35
N PRO A 99 -42.77 11.09 -8.32
CA PRO A 99 -44.20 10.88 -8.50
C PRO A 99 -44.93 12.17 -8.91
N LYS A 100 -46.15 12.05 -9.43
CA LYS A 100 -46.94 13.22 -9.91
C LYS A 100 -47.35 14.17 -8.80
N ASP A 101 -47.55 13.66 -7.59
CA ASP A 101 -47.94 14.37 -6.36
C ASP A 101 -46.73 14.68 -5.46
N PHE A 102 -45.53 14.82 -6.05
CA PHE A 102 -44.30 15.09 -5.32
C PHE A 102 -44.38 16.37 -4.50
N ASN A 103 -44.18 16.24 -3.18
CA ASN A 103 -44.05 17.37 -2.26
C ASN A 103 -42.58 17.65 -1.94
N PRO A 104 -42.00 18.79 -2.38
CA PRO A 104 -40.62 19.15 -2.08
C PRO A 104 -40.32 19.46 -0.61
N THR A 105 -41.33 19.82 0.19
CA THR A 105 -41.12 20.22 1.60
C THR A 105 -41.12 19.04 2.56
N ASP A 106 -41.73 17.93 2.15
CA ASP A 106 -41.76 16.66 2.87
C ASP A 106 -41.61 15.50 1.86
N PRO A 107 -40.42 15.37 1.26
CA PRO A 107 -40.18 14.32 0.28
C PRO A 107 -39.99 12.97 0.97
N ALA A 108 -40.31 11.88 0.27
CA ALA A 108 -39.95 10.55 0.74
C ALA A 108 -38.42 10.41 0.93
N ASP A 109 -38.03 9.56 1.87
CA ASP A 109 -36.64 9.37 2.33
C ASP A 109 -35.62 9.22 1.18
N VAL A 110 -35.94 8.49 0.12
CA VAL A 110 -35.08 8.32 -1.06
C VAL A 110 -34.75 9.65 -1.77
N PHE A 111 -35.71 10.58 -1.86
CA PHE A 111 -35.51 11.88 -2.48
C PHE A 111 -34.88 12.89 -1.51
N ALA A 112 -35.04 12.67 -0.20
CA ALA A 112 -34.40 13.45 0.85
C ALA A 112 -32.91 13.11 1.03
N GLY A 113 -32.40 12.08 0.33
CA GLY A 113 -31.05 11.57 0.55
C GLY A 113 -30.91 10.82 1.89
N VAL A 114 -32.01 10.31 2.43
CA VAL A 114 -32.06 9.53 3.67
C VAL A 114 -32.25 8.08 3.31
N THR A 115 -31.15 7.35 3.06
CA THR A 115 -31.19 5.95 2.61
C THR A 115 -30.36 5.01 3.48
N PRO A 116 -30.48 5.04 4.83
CA PRO A 116 -29.62 4.26 5.71
C PRO A 116 -29.78 2.73 5.55
N TRP A 117 -30.85 2.26 4.89
CA TRP A 117 -31.04 0.83 4.62
C TRP A 117 -30.27 0.31 3.40
N ARG A 118 -29.79 1.19 2.51
CA ARG A 118 -29.00 0.79 1.33
C ARG A 118 -27.63 0.26 1.78
N SER A 119 -27.10 -0.72 1.08
CA SER A 119 -25.78 -1.28 1.34
C SER A 119 -24.80 -0.85 0.25
N ALA A 120 -23.56 -0.51 0.64
CA ALA A 120 -22.46 -0.33 -0.32
C ALA A 120 -22.24 -1.59 -1.17
N LEU A 121 -22.54 -2.78 -0.64
CA LEU A 121 -22.41 -4.03 -1.37
C LEU A 121 -23.39 -4.16 -2.54
N ASP A 122 -24.52 -3.45 -2.51
CA ASP A 122 -25.48 -3.45 -3.62
C ASP A 122 -24.96 -2.61 -4.81
N GLN A 123 -23.98 -1.74 -4.56
CA GLN A 123 -23.36 -0.85 -5.54
C GLN A 123 -21.96 -1.32 -5.96
N TYR A 124 -21.40 -2.32 -5.27
CA TYR A 124 -20.01 -2.73 -5.38
C TYR A 124 -19.79 -3.81 -6.44
N SER A 125 -18.78 -3.60 -7.28
CA SER A 125 -18.24 -4.61 -8.19
C SER A 125 -16.78 -4.91 -7.87
N ALA A 126 -16.50 -6.16 -7.48
CA ALA A 126 -15.14 -6.66 -7.27
C ALA A 126 -14.34 -6.77 -8.59
N GLU A 127 -15.02 -6.80 -9.73
CA GLU A 127 -14.41 -6.88 -11.07
C GLU A 127 -14.03 -5.49 -11.63
N SER A 128 -14.34 -4.42 -10.91
CA SER A 128 -13.96 -3.07 -11.32
C SER A 128 -12.44 -2.93 -11.41
N SER A 129 -11.95 -2.28 -12.48
CA SER A 129 -10.51 -2.02 -12.65
C SER A 129 -9.93 -1.23 -11.48
N GLN A 130 -10.74 -0.39 -10.81
CA GLN A 130 -10.30 0.36 -9.64
C GLN A 130 -9.86 -0.56 -8.49
N VAL A 131 -10.53 -1.70 -8.29
CA VAL A 131 -10.16 -2.69 -7.27
C VAL A 131 -8.78 -3.27 -7.57
N GLU A 132 -8.53 -3.61 -8.83
CA GLU A 132 -7.22 -4.09 -9.27
C GLU A 132 -6.14 -3.02 -9.15
N ASP A 133 -6.44 -1.77 -9.52
CA ASP A 133 -5.49 -0.66 -9.49
C ASP A 133 -5.08 -0.32 -8.05
N PHE A 134 -6.03 -0.28 -7.12
CA PHE A 134 -5.72 -0.09 -5.70
C PHE A 134 -4.97 -1.29 -5.10
N ARG A 135 -5.27 -2.52 -5.54
CA ARG A 135 -4.47 -3.69 -5.18
C ARG A 135 -3.03 -3.55 -5.66
N LYS A 136 -2.80 -3.12 -6.90
CA LYS A 136 -1.45 -2.83 -7.44
C LYS A 136 -0.72 -1.77 -6.62
N ALA A 137 -1.44 -0.81 -6.05
CA ALA A 137 -0.88 0.20 -5.15
C ALA A 137 -0.57 -0.33 -3.73
N GLY A 138 -0.91 -1.59 -3.42
CA GLY A 138 -0.64 -2.24 -2.13
C GLY A 138 -1.84 -2.33 -1.18
N PHE A 139 -3.02 -1.80 -1.56
CA PHE A 139 -4.23 -1.94 -0.76
C PHE A 139 -4.78 -3.36 -0.84
N THR A 140 -5.05 -3.95 0.32
CA THR A 140 -5.56 -5.32 0.44
C THR A 140 -6.96 -5.36 1.05
N ILE A 141 -7.30 -4.35 1.85
CA ILE A 141 -8.61 -4.17 2.48
C ILE A 141 -9.10 -2.75 2.19
N ALA A 142 -10.39 -2.60 1.94
CA ALA A 142 -11.04 -1.30 1.84
C ALA A 142 -12.35 -1.29 2.62
N GLN A 143 -12.61 -0.20 3.34
CA GLN A 143 -13.97 0.14 3.75
C GLN A 143 -14.63 0.92 2.62
N ILE A 144 -15.58 0.27 1.96
CA ILE A 144 -16.34 0.86 0.86
C ILE A 144 -17.54 1.64 1.39
N LEU A 145 -17.74 2.84 0.85
CA LEU A 145 -18.84 3.74 1.17
C LEU A 145 -19.87 3.72 0.04
N PRO A 146 -21.18 3.72 0.34
CA PRO A 146 -22.20 3.83 -0.69
C PRO A 146 -22.26 5.26 -1.24
N ASP A 147 -22.52 5.39 -2.54
CA ASP A 147 -22.96 6.65 -3.14
C ASP A 147 -24.39 6.97 -2.65
N GLY A 148 -24.60 8.22 -2.22
CA GLY A 148 -25.89 8.69 -1.73
C GLY A 148 -25.88 10.11 -1.15
N GLY A 149 -27.01 10.52 -0.58
CA GLY A 149 -27.20 11.83 0.05
C GLY A 149 -26.73 11.90 1.50
N MET A 150 -27.38 12.73 2.31
CA MET A 150 -26.99 13.01 3.70
C MET A 150 -26.84 11.78 4.61
N LEU A 151 -27.58 10.69 4.34
CA LEU A 151 -27.46 9.38 4.99
C LEU A 151 -27.39 8.34 3.88
N ALA A 152 -26.22 8.23 3.24
CA ALA A 152 -26.04 7.46 2.02
C ALA A 152 -26.36 5.97 2.19
N GLY A 153 -25.99 5.37 3.33
CA GLY A 153 -26.27 3.97 3.61
C GLY A 153 -25.22 3.30 4.48
N LYS A 154 -25.25 1.96 4.47
CA LYS A 154 -24.35 1.08 5.21
C LYS A 154 -23.06 0.87 4.43
N ALA A 155 -21.94 1.18 5.06
CA ALA A 155 -20.61 0.80 4.58
C ALA A 155 -20.34 -0.70 4.79
N ALA A 156 -19.34 -1.22 4.08
CA ALA A 156 -18.85 -2.58 4.27
C ALA A 156 -17.32 -2.62 4.20
N ILE A 157 -16.71 -3.60 4.87
CA ILE A 157 -15.28 -3.88 4.75
C ILE A 157 -15.10 -5.06 3.81
N VAL A 158 -14.32 -4.85 2.77
CA VAL A 158 -14.02 -5.84 1.74
C VAL A 158 -12.51 -6.04 1.57
N LEU A 159 -12.13 -7.23 1.10
CA LEU A 159 -10.81 -7.54 0.58
C LEU A 159 -10.76 -7.16 -0.90
N LEU A 160 -9.65 -6.58 -1.35
CA LEU A 160 -9.38 -6.37 -2.79
C LEU A 160 -8.84 -7.67 -3.42
N GLY A 161 -9.50 -8.78 -3.10
CA GLY A 161 -9.06 -10.15 -3.38
C GLY A 161 -9.44 -10.64 -4.76
N SER A 162 -9.55 -11.96 -4.89
CA SER A 162 -9.89 -12.61 -6.16
C SER A 162 -11.40 -12.56 -6.37
N GLU A 163 -11.86 -12.54 -7.62
CA GLU A 163 -13.27 -12.81 -7.95
C GLU A 163 -13.74 -14.18 -7.42
N TYR A 164 -12.82 -15.10 -7.16
CA TYR A 164 -13.10 -16.46 -6.67
C TYR A 164 -13.09 -16.60 -5.14
N SER A 165 -12.82 -15.54 -4.39
CA SER A 165 -12.79 -15.53 -2.91
C SER A 165 -13.99 -14.79 -2.31
N THR A 166 -14.35 -15.13 -1.08
CA THR A 166 -15.31 -14.34 -0.31
C THR A 166 -14.65 -13.05 0.13
N ASN A 167 -14.82 -12.00 -0.67
CA ASN A 167 -14.17 -10.72 -0.43
C ASN A 167 -14.86 -9.87 0.64
N VAL A 168 -16.00 -10.27 1.19
CA VAL A 168 -16.71 -9.47 2.21
C VAL A 168 -16.26 -9.89 3.61
N LEU A 169 -15.59 -9.00 4.33
CA LEU A 169 -15.14 -9.23 5.72
C LEU A 169 -16.21 -8.84 6.75
N LYS A 170 -16.86 -7.70 6.54
CA LYS A 170 -17.89 -7.19 7.46
C LYS A 170 -18.93 -6.40 6.68
N THR A 171 -20.19 -6.81 6.79
CA THR A 171 -21.33 -6.02 6.33
C THR A 171 -21.70 -5.00 7.39
N ASN A 172 -22.28 -3.86 6.99
CA ASN A 172 -22.78 -2.84 7.91
C ASN A 172 -21.70 -2.38 8.92
N SER A 173 -20.51 -2.06 8.41
CA SER A 173 -19.35 -1.71 9.25
C SER A 173 -19.45 -0.31 9.85
N ALA A 174 -20.10 0.61 9.14
CA ALA A 174 -20.40 1.98 9.51
C ALA A 174 -21.68 2.45 8.78
N LEU A 175 -22.30 3.53 9.26
CA LEU A 175 -23.30 4.26 8.51
C LEU A 175 -22.66 5.52 7.91
N ALA A 176 -22.68 5.66 6.58
CA ALA A 176 -22.14 6.82 5.88
C ALA A 176 -23.12 8.01 5.93
N ALA A 177 -22.61 9.17 6.33
CA ALA A 177 -23.37 10.40 6.44
C ALA A 177 -22.54 11.61 5.98
N ASN A 178 -23.21 12.68 5.53
CA ASN A 178 -22.56 13.93 5.14
C ASN A 178 -23.53 15.12 5.29
N PHE A 179 -23.04 16.34 5.06
CA PHE A 179 -23.85 17.56 5.12
C PHE A 179 -24.47 17.97 3.78
N SER A 180 -24.38 17.13 2.75
CA SER A 180 -24.95 17.39 1.42
C SER A 180 -26.46 17.28 1.44
N GLY A 181 -27.13 18.43 1.28
CA GLY A 181 -28.58 18.50 1.19
C GLY A 181 -29.11 18.00 -0.15
N ALA A 182 -30.36 17.53 -0.15
CA ALA A 182 -31.06 17.12 -1.36
C ALA A 182 -31.45 18.33 -2.22
N ARG A 183 -31.06 18.31 -3.50
CA ARG A 183 -31.27 19.45 -4.40
C ARG A 183 -32.76 19.66 -4.71
N GLY A 184 -33.25 20.85 -4.35
CA GLY A 184 -34.61 21.28 -4.67
C GLY A 184 -35.69 20.66 -3.78
N VAL A 185 -35.31 19.97 -2.70
CA VAL A 185 -36.22 19.44 -1.68
C VAL A 185 -35.64 19.56 -0.27
N TYR A 186 -36.45 19.34 0.76
CA TYR A 186 -35.99 19.26 2.13
C TYR A 186 -35.33 17.88 2.42
N PRO A 187 -34.16 17.81 3.09
CA PRO A 187 -33.34 18.93 3.58
C PRO A 187 -32.35 19.43 2.52
N GLY A 188 -32.42 20.70 2.13
CA GLY A 188 -31.53 21.30 1.12
C GLY A 188 -30.36 22.13 1.66
N THR A 189 -30.24 22.29 2.98
CA THR A 189 -29.20 23.11 3.63
C THR A 189 -28.58 22.35 4.80
N ALA A 190 -27.36 22.70 5.21
CA ALA A 190 -26.69 22.06 6.35
C ALA A 190 -27.54 22.09 7.64
N VAL A 191 -28.24 23.19 7.92
CA VAL A 191 -29.17 23.29 9.07
C VAL A 191 -30.34 22.32 8.91
N GLY A 192 -30.91 22.22 7.71
CA GLY A 192 -31.94 21.25 7.38
C GLY A 192 -31.46 19.81 7.56
N VAL A 193 -30.24 19.51 7.10
CA VAL A 193 -29.62 18.18 7.24
C VAL A 193 -29.44 17.83 8.71
N MET A 194 -28.92 18.75 9.53
CA MET A 194 -28.82 18.53 10.99
C MET A 194 -30.18 18.31 11.64
N ALA A 195 -31.21 19.08 11.26
CA ALA A 195 -32.57 18.90 11.77
C ALA A 195 -33.16 17.54 11.37
N LYS A 196 -32.99 17.13 10.12
CA LYS A 196 -33.45 15.83 9.63
C LYS A 196 -32.69 14.67 10.27
N PHE A 197 -31.38 14.81 10.49
CA PHE A 197 -30.59 13.80 11.20
C PHE A 197 -31.12 13.61 12.64
N ARG A 198 -31.37 14.71 13.36
CA ARG A 198 -31.98 14.66 14.71
C ARG A 198 -33.34 13.99 14.69
N ASP A 199 -34.20 14.37 13.75
CA ASP A 199 -35.53 13.79 13.58
C ASP A 199 -35.45 12.27 13.38
N VAL A 200 -34.62 11.80 12.45
CA VAL A 200 -34.42 10.36 12.18
C VAL A 200 -33.88 9.65 13.43
N TYR A 201 -32.89 10.21 14.11
CA TYR A 201 -32.28 9.61 15.30
C TYR A 201 -33.29 9.50 16.45
N GLN A 202 -33.97 10.59 16.80
CA GLN A 202 -34.92 10.63 17.91
C GLN A 202 -36.16 9.76 17.63
N ASN A 203 -36.68 9.78 16.40
CA ASN A 203 -37.79 8.91 16.02
C ASN A 203 -37.38 7.44 16.07
N THR A 204 -36.17 7.08 15.64
CA THR A 204 -35.67 5.71 15.78
C THR A 204 -35.59 5.29 17.25
N LYS A 205 -35.07 6.16 18.12
CA LYS A 205 -35.01 5.91 19.57
C LYS A 205 -36.40 5.70 20.19
N LEU A 206 -37.38 6.54 19.83
CA LEU A 206 -38.77 6.38 20.27
C LEU A 206 -39.39 5.07 19.75
N THR A 207 -39.15 4.74 18.49
CA THR A 207 -39.60 3.48 17.88
C THR A 207 -39.02 2.28 18.61
N LYS A 208 -37.73 2.32 18.98
CA LYS A 208 -37.09 1.28 19.80
C LYS A 208 -37.79 1.13 21.15
N GLN A 209 -38.01 2.24 21.87
CA GLN A 209 -38.68 2.21 23.17
C GLN A 209 -40.09 1.61 23.09
N ARG A 210 -40.85 1.97 22.05
CA ARG A 210 -42.18 1.40 21.81
C ARG A 210 -42.12 -0.08 21.46
N ALA A 211 -41.09 -0.53 20.72
CA ALA A 211 -40.89 -1.94 20.42
C ALA A 211 -40.59 -2.75 21.69
N ASP A 212 -39.73 -2.23 22.56
CA ASP A 212 -39.42 -2.84 23.86
C ASP A 212 -40.67 -2.89 24.77
N GLN A 213 -41.48 -1.83 24.77
CA GLN A 213 -42.76 -1.79 25.50
C GLN A 213 -43.78 -2.79 24.94
N PHE A 214 -43.89 -2.91 23.62
CA PHE A 214 -44.82 -3.84 22.98
C PHE A 214 -44.53 -5.30 23.34
N GLN A 215 -43.25 -5.66 23.56
CA GLN A 215 -42.87 -7.00 24.00
C GLN A 215 -43.22 -7.30 25.46
N THR A 216 -43.37 -6.29 26.29
CA THR A 216 -43.51 -6.44 27.75
C THR A 216 -44.90 -6.08 28.27
N VAL A 217 -45.66 -5.26 27.56
CA VAL A 217 -46.96 -4.73 28.01
C VAL A 217 -48.07 -5.14 27.04
N SER A 218 -48.95 -6.05 27.49
CA SER A 218 -50.13 -6.48 26.75
C SER A 218 -51.10 -5.31 26.50
N GLY A 219 -51.66 -5.23 25.29
CA GLY A 219 -52.58 -4.16 24.89
C GLY A 219 -51.90 -2.90 24.34
N SER A 220 -50.57 -2.87 24.25
CA SER A 220 -49.82 -1.79 23.60
C SER A 220 -49.98 -1.83 22.07
N THR A 221 -49.99 -0.67 21.43
CA THR A 221 -49.98 -0.58 19.96
C THR A 221 -48.63 -1.00 19.41
N ARG A 222 -48.64 -1.81 18.34
CA ARG A 222 -47.42 -2.19 17.63
C ARG A 222 -46.79 -0.94 17.02
N PRO A 223 -45.49 -0.66 17.25
CA PRO A 223 -44.83 0.48 16.63
C PRO A 223 -44.74 0.31 15.12
N GLU A 224 -44.85 1.43 14.39
CA GLU A 224 -44.52 1.48 12.98
C GLU A 224 -43.00 1.38 12.81
N GLN A 225 -42.57 0.42 12.00
CA GLN A 225 -41.16 0.15 11.75
C GLN A 225 -40.88 0.36 10.26
N THR A 226 -40.22 1.47 9.94
CA THR A 226 -39.78 1.77 8.57
C THR A 226 -38.41 1.14 8.29
N SER A 227 -38.01 1.08 7.01
CA SER A 227 -36.65 0.68 6.61
C SER A 227 -35.60 1.60 7.24
N THR A 228 -35.89 2.90 7.30
CA THR A 228 -35.04 3.94 7.90
C THR A 228 -34.78 3.68 9.37
N TYR A 229 -35.84 3.50 10.16
CA TYR A 229 -35.70 3.26 11.60
C TYR A 229 -35.04 1.91 11.88
N SER A 230 -35.34 0.89 11.07
CA SER A 230 -34.69 -0.42 11.21
C SER A 230 -33.19 -0.35 10.98
N ALA A 231 -32.75 0.39 9.96
CA ALA A 231 -31.34 0.52 9.63
C ALA A 231 -30.56 1.38 10.64
N MET A 232 -31.24 2.34 11.28
CA MET A 232 -30.64 3.22 12.29
C MET A 232 -30.49 2.54 13.67
N MET A 233 -31.15 1.40 13.92
CA MET A 233 -31.11 0.73 15.23
C MET A 233 -29.68 0.43 15.69
N ASP A 234 -28.81 -0.03 14.79
CA ASP A 234 -27.43 -0.40 15.14
C ASP A 234 -26.61 0.83 15.56
N VAL A 235 -26.93 2.01 15.02
CA VAL A 235 -26.35 3.29 15.44
C VAL A 235 -26.90 3.71 16.81
N ILE A 236 -28.21 3.55 17.05
CA ILE A 236 -28.83 3.84 18.37
C ILE A 236 -28.24 2.93 19.46
N ASN A 237 -27.99 1.66 19.14
CA ASN A 237 -27.38 0.69 20.06
C ASN A 237 -25.86 0.87 20.20
N SER A 238 -25.24 1.83 19.49
CA SER A 238 -23.79 2.04 19.46
C SER A 238 -22.99 0.83 18.98
N GLU A 239 -23.60 -0.05 18.18
CA GLU A 239 -22.96 -1.22 17.57
C GLU A 239 -22.17 -0.82 16.33
N VAL A 240 -22.70 0.15 15.56
CA VAL A 240 -22.12 0.65 14.31
C VAL A 240 -21.84 2.15 14.44
N PRO A 241 -20.62 2.62 14.09
CA PRO A 241 -20.31 4.05 14.08
C PRO A 241 -20.94 4.76 12.87
N VAL A 242 -21.15 6.06 13.00
CA VAL A 242 -21.46 6.95 11.89
C VAL A 242 -20.14 7.49 11.34
N MET A 243 -19.86 7.18 10.07
CA MET A 243 -18.76 7.78 9.32
C MET A 243 -19.27 9.04 8.66
N PHE A 244 -18.83 10.19 9.16
CA PHE A 244 -19.32 11.49 8.74
C PHE A 244 -18.28 12.17 7.87
N GLU A 245 -18.63 12.42 6.62
CA GLU A 245 -17.85 13.22 5.70
C GLU A 245 -18.13 14.70 5.95
N ALA A 246 -17.07 15.45 6.26
CA ALA A 246 -17.13 16.86 6.62
C ALA A 246 -15.98 17.60 5.92
N SER A 247 -16.31 18.43 4.92
CA SER A 247 -15.31 19.02 4.03
C SER A 247 -14.68 20.31 4.56
N ASN A 248 -15.15 20.83 5.69
CA ASN A 248 -14.64 22.07 6.28
C ASN A 248 -14.73 22.06 7.81
N ASP A 249 -14.04 23.01 8.45
CA ASP A 249 -13.95 23.14 9.90
C ASP A 249 -15.32 23.28 10.58
N LEU A 250 -16.24 24.03 9.95
CA LEU A 250 -17.60 24.25 10.48
C LEU A 250 -18.40 22.95 10.49
N GLU A 251 -18.27 22.13 9.45
CA GLU A 251 -18.90 20.82 9.36
C GLU A 251 -18.33 19.84 10.37
N VAL A 252 -17.01 19.82 10.57
CA VAL A 252 -16.39 19.01 11.62
C VAL A 252 -16.96 19.38 12.99
N ARG A 253 -17.04 20.68 13.30
CA ARG A 253 -17.63 21.19 14.55
C ARG A 253 -19.11 20.82 14.67
N ARG A 254 -19.87 20.84 13.57
CA ARG A 254 -21.29 20.41 13.55
C ARG A 254 -21.44 18.91 13.78
N ALA A 255 -20.61 18.08 13.15
CA ALA A 255 -20.63 16.63 13.33
C ALA A 255 -20.30 16.24 14.78
N ILE A 256 -19.25 16.85 15.36
CA ILE A 256 -18.89 16.66 16.77
C ILE A 256 -20.00 17.18 17.70
N SER A 257 -20.63 18.31 17.38
CA SER A 257 -21.77 18.82 18.14
C SER A 257 -22.97 17.86 18.13
N LEU A 258 -23.32 17.32 16.96
CA LEU A 258 -24.36 16.28 16.83
C LEU A 258 -23.99 15.01 17.60
N GLN A 259 -22.73 14.60 17.55
CA GLN A 259 -22.22 13.45 18.29
C GLN A 259 -22.35 13.66 19.81
N LYS A 260 -21.94 14.82 20.33
CA LYS A 260 -22.07 15.18 21.74
C LYS A 260 -23.54 15.25 22.18
N GLU A 261 -24.43 15.72 21.31
CA GLU A 261 -25.88 15.82 21.56
C GLU A 261 -26.58 14.46 21.60
N LEU A 262 -26.31 13.60 20.61
CA LEU A 262 -27.06 12.36 20.36
C LEU A 262 -26.38 11.10 20.90
N GLY A 263 -25.07 11.13 21.10
CA GLY A 263 -24.30 10.06 21.76
C GLY A 263 -23.91 8.87 20.87
N PHE A 264 -23.97 9.00 19.54
CA PHE A 264 -23.47 7.95 18.63
C PHE A 264 -21.94 7.91 18.57
N LYS A 265 -21.37 6.80 18.08
CA LYS A 265 -19.94 6.69 17.78
C LYS A 265 -19.65 7.37 16.45
N LEU A 266 -18.66 8.25 16.40
CA LEU A 266 -18.32 9.05 15.22
C LEU A 266 -16.94 8.66 14.67
N ILE A 267 -16.81 8.63 13.35
CA ILE A 267 -15.54 8.64 12.61
C ILE A 267 -15.63 9.81 11.62
N LEU A 268 -14.59 10.65 11.55
CA LEU A 268 -14.55 11.79 10.64
C LEU A 268 -13.69 11.47 9.41
N THR A 269 -14.13 11.96 8.24
CA THR A 269 -13.40 11.85 6.97
C THR A 269 -13.67 13.08 6.09
N GLY A 270 -12.83 13.27 5.07
CA GLY A 270 -13.09 14.22 3.98
C GLY A 270 -12.73 15.68 4.26
N LEU A 271 -12.10 16.00 5.38
CA LEU A 271 -11.63 17.36 5.67
C LEU A 271 -10.29 17.64 4.96
N ASP A 272 -10.19 18.80 4.33
CA ASP A 272 -8.98 19.25 3.61
C ASP A 272 -7.97 19.97 4.52
N ASP A 273 -8.45 20.69 5.55
CA ASP A 273 -7.60 21.45 6.47
C ASP A 273 -7.96 21.18 7.94
N TYR A 274 -7.06 20.50 8.64
CA TYR A 274 -7.19 20.12 10.04
C TYR A 274 -6.69 21.21 11.00
N SER A 275 -5.91 22.19 10.53
CA SER A 275 -5.20 23.15 11.38
C SER A 275 -6.14 23.88 12.36
N ALA A 276 -7.34 24.26 11.91
CA ALA A 276 -8.34 24.98 12.70
C ALA A 276 -9.15 24.10 13.67
N VAL A 277 -9.00 22.77 13.61
CA VAL A 277 -9.81 21.81 14.39
C VAL A 277 -9.00 20.80 15.20
N ILE A 278 -7.66 20.85 15.18
CA ILE A 278 -6.79 19.94 15.96
C ILE A 278 -7.23 19.85 17.43
N ASP A 279 -7.41 20.97 18.12
CA ASP A 279 -7.79 20.98 19.53
C ASP A 279 -9.16 20.34 19.77
N VAL A 280 -10.10 20.60 18.87
CA VAL A 280 -11.45 20.05 18.93
C VAL A 280 -11.43 18.53 18.72
N LEU A 281 -10.58 18.05 17.80
CA LEU A 281 -10.40 16.62 17.53
C LEU A 281 -9.74 15.90 18.72
N LYS A 282 -8.73 16.51 19.35
CA LYS A 282 -8.10 15.98 20.57
C LYS A 282 -9.10 15.86 21.72
N GLU A 283 -9.87 16.92 21.97
CA GLU A 283 -10.86 16.94 23.05
C GLU A 283 -11.96 15.90 22.82
N ALA A 284 -12.43 15.76 21.57
CA ALA A 284 -13.48 14.83 21.22
C ALA A 284 -13.01 13.36 21.15
N ASN A 285 -11.69 13.13 21.01
CA ASN A 285 -11.07 11.81 20.82
C ASN A 285 -11.75 11.00 19.69
N VAL A 286 -11.99 11.68 18.57
CA VAL A 286 -12.67 11.12 17.41
C VAL A 286 -11.65 10.58 16.40
N PRO A 287 -11.79 9.33 15.93
CA PRO A 287 -10.98 8.80 14.84
C PRO A 287 -11.11 9.61 13.55
N VAL A 288 -9.98 9.82 12.87
CA VAL A 288 -9.89 10.63 11.64
C VAL A 288 -9.35 9.79 10.49
N LEU A 289 -9.97 9.94 9.32
CA LEU A 289 -9.49 9.45 8.05
C LEU A 289 -9.17 10.64 7.13
N ILE A 290 -7.90 10.79 6.75
CA ILE A 290 -7.47 11.90 5.88
C ILE A 290 -7.41 11.46 4.42
N SER A 291 -7.67 12.39 3.50
CA SER A 291 -7.59 12.09 2.08
C SER A 291 -6.13 11.83 1.64
N LEU A 292 -5.93 10.82 0.79
CA LEU A 292 -4.70 10.63 0.01
C LEU A 292 -4.73 11.37 -1.35
N GLU A 293 -5.83 12.05 -1.64
CA GLU A 293 -5.88 12.96 -2.78
C GLU A 293 -5.13 14.25 -2.42
N VAL A 294 -4.20 14.64 -3.29
CA VAL A 294 -3.54 15.94 -3.22
C VAL A 294 -3.97 16.74 -4.44
N PRO A 295 -4.31 18.04 -4.30
CA PRO A 295 -4.67 18.90 -5.42
C PRO A 295 -3.63 18.86 -6.55
N ASP A 296 -4.08 19.03 -7.80
CA ASP A 296 -3.22 18.93 -8.98
C ASP A 296 -2.15 20.04 -9.00
N ASP A 297 -0.88 19.63 -9.13
CA ASP A 297 0.28 20.53 -9.21
C ASP A 297 0.45 21.19 -10.60
N LYS A 298 -0.39 20.84 -11.59
CA LYS A 298 -0.31 21.37 -12.96
C LYS A 298 -0.38 22.89 -13.06
N ALA A 299 -1.22 23.55 -12.26
CA ALA A 299 -1.29 25.01 -12.28
C ALA A 299 -0.01 25.66 -11.74
N ILE A 300 0.66 25.00 -10.78
CA ILE A 300 1.97 25.42 -10.24
C ILE A 300 3.07 25.20 -11.28
N LYS A 301 3.02 24.07 -12.01
CA LYS A 301 4.01 23.73 -13.05
C LYS A 301 3.84 24.52 -14.36
N ALA A 302 2.64 25.01 -14.65
CA ALA A 302 2.32 25.77 -15.86
C ALA A 302 2.45 27.30 -15.68
N GLN A 303 2.99 27.75 -14.54
CA GLN A 303 3.21 29.17 -14.28
C GLN A 303 4.09 29.80 -15.37
N LYS A 304 3.66 30.96 -15.87
CA LYS A 304 4.45 31.81 -16.77
C LYS A 304 4.71 33.14 -16.09
N GLU A 305 5.95 33.64 -16.18
CA GLU A 305 6.36 34.89 -15.53
C GLU A 305 5.56 36.12 -16.02
N ASP A 306 5.04 36.07 -17.25
CA ASP A 306 4.27 37.12 -17.93
C ASP A 306 2.74 37.04 -17.70
N ALA A 307 2.28 36.18 -16.79
CA ALA A 307 0.86 36.05 -16.48
C ALA A 307 0.27 37.33 -15.83
N LYS A 308 -1.02 37.60 -16.08
CA LYS A 308 -1.78 38.71 -15.47
C LYS A 308 -1.84 38.55 -13.94
N GLU A 309 -1.96 39.65 -13.20
CA GLU A 309 -1.99 39.66 -11.73
C GLU A 309 -3.06 38.73 -11.14
N SER A 310 -4.28 38.73 -11.69
CA SER A 310 -5.36 37.83 -11.25
C SER A 310 -5.03 36.34 -11.42
N VAL A 311 -4.16 35.99 -12.37
CA VAL A 311 -3.71 34.62 -12.62
C VAL A 311 -2.59 34.24 -11.65
N LYS A 312 -1.73 35.21 -11.28
CA LYS A 312 -0.71 35.01 -10.23
C LYS A 312 -1.33 34.79 -8.86
N GLU A 313 -2.42 35.51 -8.53
CA GLU A 313 -3.19 35.28 -7.31
C GLU A 313 -3.83 33.88 -7.28
N GLU A 314 -4.38 33.42 -8.40
CA GLU A 314 -4.93 32.06 -8.54
C GLU A 314 -3.83 31.00 -8.32
N TYR A 315 -2.66 31.19 -8.93
CA TYR A 315 -1.51 30.29 -8.72
C TYR A 315 -1.04 30.25 -7.27
N ALA A 316 -1.03 31.40 -6.58
CA ALA A 316 -0.66 31.47 -5.17
C ALA A 316 -1.65 30.68 -4.30
N ARG A 317 -2.96 30.79 -4.55
CA ARG A 317 -3.99 30.02 -3.83
C ARG A 317 -3.86 28.52 -4.07
N VAL A 318 -3.60 28.09 -5.31
CA VAL A 318 -3.39 26.66 -5.61
C VAL A 318 -2.13 26.14 -4.92
N LYS A 319 -1.06 26.94 -4.90
CA LYS A 319 0.17 26.58 -4.18
C LYS A 319 -0.06 26.46 -2.68
N GLU A 320 -0.77 27.40 -2.07
CA GLU A 320 -1.12 27.36 -0.65
C GLU A 320 -1.99 26.14 -0.31
N ALA A 321 -3.00 25.82 -1.11
CA ALA A 321 -3.83 24.63 -0.94
C ALA A 321 -3.01 23.33 -1.08
N TYR A 322 -2.09 23.28 -2.05
CA TYR A 322 -1.19 22.14 -2.24
C TYR A 322 -0.24 21.95 -1.05
N GLU A 323 0.45 23.00 -0.62
CA GLU A 323 1.35 22.95 0.55
C GLU A 323 0.58 22.65 1.83
N GLY A 324 -0.65 23.16 1.96
CA GLY A 324 -1.57 22.87 3.05
C GLY A 324 -1.91 21.40 3.11
N ALA A 325 -2.34 20.79 1.99
CA ALA A 325 -2.69 19.37 1.91
C ALA A 325 -1.52 18.46 2.33
N LEU A 326 -0.28 18.80 1.92
CA LEU A 326 0.90 17.99 2.24
C LEU A 326 1.29 18.01 3.72
N LYS A 327 0.92 19.05 4.46
CA LYS A 327 1.24 19.20 5.89
C LYS A 327 0.19 18.61 6.82
N GLN A 328 -1.00 18.25 6.32
CA GLN A 328 -2.09 17.79 7.19
C GLN A 328 -1.73 16.53 7.99
N ALA A 329 -1.06 15.58 7.33
CA ALA A 329 -0.66 14.33 7.98
C ALA A 329 0.39 14.56 9.08
N SER A 330 1.39 15.41 8.83
CA SER A 330 2.43 15.74 9.83
C SER A 330 1.84 16.55 10.99
N LEU A 331 0.91 17.47 10.74
CA LEU A 331 0.19 18.19 11.79
C LEU A 331 -0.59 17.25 12.73
N LEU A 332 -1.25 16.21 12.19
CA LEU A 332 -1.95 15.22 13.00
C LEU A 332 -0.98 14.32 13.78
N GLU A 333 0.15 13.96 13.18
CA GLU A 333 1.22 13.22 13.84
C GLU A 333 1.81 14.01 15.02
N GLU A 334 2.22 15.26 14.81
CA GLU A 334 2.72 16.17 15.86
C GLU A 334 1.70 16.37 16.98
N ALA A 335 0.41 16.38 16.60
CA ALA A 335 -0.69 16.47 17.53
C ALA A 335 -0.92 15.16 18.33
N GLY A 336 -0.33 14.04 17.93
CA GLY A 336 -0.57 12.72 18.53
C GLY A 336 -1.95 12.15 18.22
N ILE A 337 -2.60 12.60 17.14
CA ILE A 337 -3.90 12.11 16.70
C ILE A 337 -3.67 10.95 15.75
N ALA A 338 -4.10 9.75 16.13
CA ALA A 338 -4.04 8.59 15.24
C ALA A 338 -5.01 8.78 14.07
N PHE A 339 -4.50 8.71 12.85
CA PHE A 339 -5.28 8.81 11.63
C PHE A 339 -5.03 7.63 10.70
N GLY A 340 -6.00 7.36 9.81
CA GLY A 340 -5.84 6.47 8.67
C GLY A 340 -6.04 7.22 7.36
N PHE A 341 -5.75 6.56 6.24
CA PHE A 341 -5.95 7.14 4.92
C PHE A 341 -7.29 6.75 4.29
N SER A 342 -7.97 7.74 3.72
CA SER A 342 -9.08 7.62 2.78
C SER A 342 -8.54 7.67 1.36
N VAL A 343 -9.06 6.81 0.49
CA VAL A 343 -8.76 6.80 -0.95
C VAL A 343 -9.97 7.22 -1.79
N VAL A 344 -10.98 7.83 -1.18
CA VAL A 344 -12.07 8.49 -1.90
C VAL A 344 -11.48 9.55 -2.83
N ASN A 345 -11.97 9.61 -4.08
CA ASN A 345 -11.45 10.47 -5.16
C ASN A 345 -9.95 10.33 -5.50
N THR A 346 -9.24 9.38 -4.87
CA THR A 346 -7.81 9.18 -5.09
C THR A 346 -7.57 8.28 -6.29
N LYS A 347 -6.56 8.61 -7.11
CA LYS A 347 -6.09 7.70 -8.17
C LYS A 347 -5.04 6.77 -7.60
N ALA A 348 -5.22 5.46 -7.78
CA ALA A 348 -4.28 4.46 -7.28
C ALA A 348 -2.83 4.68 -7.76
N GLY A 349 -2.64 5.16 -9.00
CA GLY A 349 -1.33 5.46 -9.56
C GLY A 349 -0.58 6.61 -8.89
N ASP A 350 -1.29 7.50 -8.18
CA ASP A 350 -0.70 8.67 -7.52
C ASP A 350 -0.31 8.37 -6.06
N VAL A 351 -0.82 7.27 -5.46
CA VAL A 351 -0.63 6.91 -4.04
C VAL A 351 0.84 6.98 -3.61
N LYS A 352 1.74 6.34 -4.36
CA LYS A 352 3.16 6.31 -4.00
C LYS A 352 3.77 7.72 -4.01
N LYS A 353 3.46 8.52 -5.04
CA LYS A 353 3.96 9.89 -5.16
C LYS A 353 3.44 10.75 -4.01
N THR A 354 2.14 10.65 -3.71
CA THR A 354 1.54 11.37 -2.58
C THR A 354 2.22 11.01 -1.27
N LEU A 355 2.38 9.73 -0.96
CA LEU A 355 3.02 9.28 0.28
C LEU A 355 4.47 9.82 0.41
N ALA A 356 5.24 9.78 -0.68
CA ALA A 356 6.58 10.36 -0.70
C ALA A 356 6.54 11.87 -0.40
N SER A 357 5.64 12.61 -1.06
CA SER A 357 5.49 14.05 -0.81
C SER A 357 5.03 14.38 0.61
N LEU A 358 4.18 13.57 1.24
CA LEU A 358 3.81 13.74 2.65
C LEU A 358 5.03 13.58 3.57
N ILE A 359 5.86 12.57 3.31
CA ILE A 359 7.07 12.29 4.09
C ILE A 359 8.10 13.42 3.93
N GLU A 360 8.33 13.87 2.70
CA GLU A 360 9.18 15.03 2.40
C GLU A 360 8.70 16.32 3.11
N ASN A 361 7.41 16.40 3.45
CA ASN A 361 6.78 17.53 4.13
C ASN A 361 6.55 17.28 5.63
N GLY A 362 7.28 16.33 6.22
CA GLY A 362 7.42 16.18 7.68
C GLY A 362 6.66 15.01 8.30
N LEU A 363 5.93 14.21 7.53
CA LEU A 363 5.34 12.97 8.04
C LEU A 363 6.43 11.92 8.23
N SER A 364 6.51 11.26 9.38
CA SER A 364 7.48 10.17 9.55
C SER A 364 7.08 8.92 8.75
N GLU A 365 8.07 8.15 8.29
CA GLU A 365 7.82 6.84 7.63
C GLU A 365 7.05 5.88 8.55
N GLU A 366 7.30 5.94 9.86
CA GLU A 366 6.57 5.15 10.86
C GLU A 366 5.09 5.54 10.91
N ALA A 367 4.77 6.83 10.99
CA ALA A 367 3.40 7.31 11.00
C ALA A 367 2.69 7.04 9.67
N ALA A 368 3.39 7.20 8.54
CA ALA A 368 2.87 6.85 7.22
C ALA A 368 2.49 5.37 7.14
N LEU A 369 3.37 4.47 7.61
CA LEU A 369 3.09 3.04 7.64
C LEU A 369 1.95 2.71 8.62
N ALA A 370 1.89 3.38 9.78
CA ALA A 370 0.79 3.22 10.74
C ALA A 370 -0.56 3.65 10.17
N ALA A 371 -0.60 4.77 9.44
CA ALA A 371 -1.79 5.29 8.77
C ALA A 371 -2.28 4.41 7.60
N LEU A 372 -1.38 3.61 7.00
CA LEU A 372 -1.73 2.60 5.99
C LEU A 372 -2.14 1.25 6.59
N THR A 373 -1.79 0.96 7.85
CA THR A 373 -1.91 -0.41 8.41
C THR A 373 -2.61 -0.45 9.77
N THR A 374 -1.90 -0.20 10.88
CA THR A 374 -2.41 -0.41 12.24
C THR A 374 -3.54 0.54 12.62
N ASN A 375 -3.46 1.80 12.21
CA ASN A 375 -4.45 2.82 12.57
C ASN A 375 -5.81 2.53 11.91
N PRO A 376 -5.93 2.40 10.58
CA PRO A 376 -7.20 2.02 9.97
C PRO A 376 -7.71 0.66 10.47
N ALA A 377 -6.83 -0.32 10.75
CA ALA A 377 -7.25 -1.59 11.35
C ALA A 377 -7.93 -1.39 12.72
N SER A 378 -7.41 -0.48 13.55
CA SER A 378 -7.98 -0.14 14.85
C SER A 378 -9.30 0.65 14.71
N ILE A 379 -9.31 1.69 13.86
CA ILE A 379 -10.48 2.54 13.61
C ILE A 379 -11.68 1.71 13.13
N LEU A 380 -11.42 0.74 12.24
CA LEU A 380 -12.45 -0.12 11.66
C LEU A 380 -12.78 -1.35 12.53
N GLY A 381 -12.04 -1.58 13.63
CA GLY A 381 -12.26 -2.71 14.55
C GLY A 381 -11.85 -4.08 13.98
N ILE A 382 -10.85 -4.12 13.11
CA ILE A 382 -10.33 -5.32 12.44
C ILE A 382 -8.86 -5.65 12.81
N ASN A 383 -8.30 -4.98 13.81
CA ASN A 383 -6.93 -5.18 14.31
C ASN A 383 -6.61 -6.64 14.72
N ARG A 384 -7.62 -7.43 15.10
CA ARG A 384 -7.48 -8.87 15.39
C ARG A 384 -7.02 -9.66 14.16
N ILE A 385 -7.39 -9.24 12.96
CA ILE A 385 -7.17 -10.01 11.72
C ILE A 385 -6.25 -9.31 10.72
N ALA A 386 -6.01 -8.00 10.85
CA ALA A 386 -5.23 -7.20 9.91
C ALA A 386 -4.38 -6.12 10.61
N GLY A 387 -3.60 -5.39 9.82
CA GLY A 387 -2.79 -4.23 10.25
C GLY A 387 -1.36 -4.57 10.70
N SER A 388 -0.99 -5.84 10.84
CA SER A 388 0.38 -6.27 11.11
C SER A 388 0.63 -7.69 10.59
N ILE A 389 1.90 -8.06 10.45
CA ILE A 389 2.33 -9.41 10.07
C ILE A 389 2.57 -10.22 11.35
N GLU A 390 1.55 -10.92 11.81
CA GLU A 390 1.59 -11.74 13.02
C GLU A 390 0.91 -13.09 12.78
N LYS A 391 1.37 -14.12 13.50
CA LYS A 391 0.77 -15.45 13.44
C LYS A 391 -0.72 -15.39 13.78
N GLY A 392 -1.55 -15.99 12.94
CA GLY A 392 -3.01 -16.07 13.10
C GLY A 392 -3.78 -14.92 12.46
N LYS A 393 -3.11 -13.87 11.96
CA LYS A 393 -3.74 -12.81 11.16
C LYS A 393 -3.90 -13.24 9.70
N LEU A 394 -4.79 -12.57 8.97
CA LEU A 394 -4.96 -12.79 7.53
C LEU A 394 -3.65 -12.49 6.81
N ALA A 395 -3.35 -13.30 5.80
CA ALA A 395 -2.19 -13.12 4.94
C ALA A 395 -2.44 -12.03 3.90
N ASN A 396 -2.42 -10.79 4.39
CA ASN A 396 -2.47 -9.57 3.59
C ASN A 396 -1.12 -8.88 3.66
N LEU A 397 -0.39 -8.84 2.55
CA LEU A 397 1.01 -8.39 2.51
C LEU A 397 1.27 -7.53 1.26
N VAL A 398 2.14 -6.55 1.41
CA VAL A 398 2.76 -5.83 0.28
C VAL A 398 4.22 -6.23 0.22
N ILE A 399 4.68 -6.66 -0.96
CA ILE A 399 6.06 -7.08 -1.18
C ILE A 399 6.69 -6.16 -2.22
N THR A 400 7.75 -5.46 -1.81
CA THR A 400 8.43 -4.44 -2.61
C THR A 400 9.86 -4.84 -2.95
N THR A 401 10.40 -4.24 -4.01
CA THR A 401 11.79 -4.46 -4.47
C THR A 401 12.84 -3.75 -3.63
N ASP A 402 12.44 -2.80 -2.79
CA ASP A 402 13.28 -2.03 -1.87
C ASP A 402 12.42 -1.61 -0.67
N SER A 403 12.96 -0.84 0.28
CA SER A 403 12.16 -0.22 1.35
C SER A 403 10.97 0.54 0.77
N LEU A 404 9.80 0.45 1.42
CA LEU A 404 8.52 0.93 0.88
C LEU A 404 8.55 2.40 0.43
N PHE A 405 9.24 3.25 1.19
CA PHE A 405 9.28 4.69 0.97
C PHE A 405 10.46 5.15 0.10
N SER A 406 11.29 4.23 -0.39
CA SER A 406 12.37 4.56 -1.32
C SER A 406 11.84 4.95 -2.69
N GLU A 407 12.49 5.94 -3.31
CA GLU A 407 12.08 6.53 -4.60
C GLU A 407 11.94 5.46 -5.71
N ASP A 408 12.85 4.50 -5.74
CA ASP A 408 12.87 3.41 -6.74
C ASP A 408 12.01 2.19 -6.37
N SER A 409 11.44 2.15 -5.16
CA SER A 409 10.73 0.97 -4.66
C SER A 409 9.49 0.64 -5.50
N GLN A 410 9.36 -0.60 -5.95
CA GLN A 410 8.20 -1.03 -6.73
C GLN A 410 7.49 -2.17 -6.01
N VAL A 411 6.15 -2.13 -6.02
CA VAL A 411 5.32 -3.24 -5.56
C VAL A 411 5.49 -4.38 -6.57
N LYS A 412 6.13 -5.47 -6.14
CA LYS A 412 6.38 -6.65 -6.94
C LYS A 412 5.29 -7.70 -6.77
N HIS A 413 4.88 -7.90 -5.52
CA HIS A 413 3.78 -8.80 -5.19
C HIS A 413 2.84 -8.18 -4.18
N VAL A 414 1.57 -8.49 -4.28
CA VAL A 414 0.59 -8.23 -3.23
C VAL A 414 -0.08 -9.53 -2.88
N VAL A 415 -0.22 -9.79 -1.58
CA VAL A 415 -0.93 -10.96 -1.08
C VAL A 415 -2.24 -10.49 -0.49
N VAL A 416 -3.36 -11.06 -0.94
CA VAL A 416 -4.70 -10.78 -0.38
C VAL A 416 -5.36 -12.10 -0.04
N ASP A 417 -5.72 -12.32 1.22
CA ASP A 417 -6.31 -13.57 1.70
C ASP A 417 -5.47 -14.82 1.30
N GLY A 418 -4.14 -14.64 1.35
CA GLY A 418 -3.15 -15.64 0.92
C GLY A 418 -3.09 -15.91 -0.58
N TYR A 419 -3.83 -15.19 -1.42
CA TYR A 419 -3.63 -15.20 -2.88
C TYR A 419 -2.49 -14.26 -3.24
N VAL A 420 -1.47 -14.77 -3.93
CA VAL A 420 -0.34 -13.98 -4.41
C VAL A 420 -0.68 -13.41 -5.78
N TYR A 421 -0.54 -12.09 -5.91
CA TYR A 421 -0.67 -11.35 -7.16
C TYR A 421 0.70 -10.83 -7.55
N ASP A 422 1.17 -11.23 -8.72
CA ASP A 422 2.46 -10.83 -9.27
C ASP A 422 2.29 -9.63 -10.21
N TYR A 423 3.17 -8.64 -10.06
CA TYR A 423 3.17 -7.45 -10.90
C TYR A 423 4.52 -7.28 -11.60
N GLU A 424 4.47 -6.84 -12.86
CA GLU A 424 5.68 -6.52 -13.61
C GLU A 424 6.34 -5.28 -13.03
N THR A 425 7.56 -5.47 -12.53
CA THR A 425 8.42 -4.38 -12.10
C THR A 425 9.16 -3.83 -13.31
N LYS A 426 9.19 -2.51 -13.47
CA LYS A 426 10.07 -1.88 -14.46
C LYS A 426 11.49 -2.10 -13.97
N ALA A 427 12.32 -2.75 -14.79
CA ALA A 427 13.77 -2.78 -14.56
C ALA A 427 14.21 -1.33 -14.27
N LYS A 428 15.04 -1.15 -13.23
CA LYS A 428 15.68 0.16 -12.97
C LYS A 428 16.17 0.65 -14.32
N LYS A 429 15.65 1.78 -14.81
CA LYS A 429 16.28 2.45 -15.94
C LYS A 429 17.70 2.67 -15.44
N LYS A 430 18.67 1.91 -15.98
CA LYS A 430 20.08 2.30 -15.88
C LYS A 430 20.06 3.78 -16.22
N LYS A 431 20.50 4.64 -15.29
CA LYS A 431 20.65 6.06 -15.59
C LYS A 431 21.39 6.05 -16.92
N ASN A 432 20.74 6.52 -17.99
CA ASN A 432 21.48 6.91 -19.16
C ASN A 432 22.39 7.99 -18.60
N SER A 433 23.65 7.65 -18.37
CA SER A 433 24.71 8.60 -18.07
C SER A 433 24.66 9.57 -19.22
N SER A 434 23.97 10.69 -18.99
CA SER A 434 23.88 11.79 -19.93
C SER A 434 25.30 12.32 -20.04
N ASP A 435 25.94 11.98 -21.15
CA ASP A 435 26.90 12.80 -21.87
C ASP A 435 27.81 13.67 -20.99
N GLY A 436 29.00 13.14 -20.64
CA GLY A 436 30.15 14.01 -20.37
C GLY A 436 31.01 13.75 -19.13
N ASP A 437 30.64 12.89 -18.18
CA ASP A 437 31.56 12.53 -17.09
C ASP A 437 32.40 11.32 -17.51
N LYS A 438 33.69 11.56 -17.79
CA LYS A 438 34.68 10.49 -17.94
C LYS A 438 34.70 9.67 -16.66
N VAL A 439 34.31 8.40 -16.74
CA VAL A 439 34.47 7.48 -15.62
C VAL A 439 35.97 7.28 -15.39
N GLU A 440 36.45 7.68 -14.22
CA GLU A 440 37.84 7.51 -13.81
C GLU A 440 38.05 6.06 -13.38
N VAL A 441 38.51 5.22 -14.32
CA VAL A 441 38.75 3.78 -14.08
C VAL A 441 40.16 3.48 -13.55
N ALA A 442 41.05 4.48 -13.56
CA ALA A 442 42.42 4.34 -13.09
C ALA A 442 42.47 4.22 -11.56
N GLY A 443 43.23 3.25 -11.07
CA GLY A 443 43.37 2.97 -9.64
C GLY A 443 43.57 1.50 -9.35
N ASN A 444 43.60 1.17 -8.06
CA ASN A 444 43.77 -0.18 -7.56
C ASN A 444 42.43 -0.70 -7.06
N TRP A 445 41.99 -1.83 -7.60
CA TRP A 445 40.68 -2.41 -7.37
C TRP A 445 40.86 -3.76 -6.66
N ASP A 446 40.25 -3.91 -5.50
CA ASP A 446 40.14 -5.22 -4.84
C ASP A 446 38.96 -5.96 -5.47
N TYR A 447 39.22 -7.08 -6.14
CA TYR A 447 38.19 -7.85 -6.83
C TYR A 447 37.94 -9.21 -6.19
N THR A 448 36.72 -9.70 -6.37
CA THR A 448 36.29 -11.05 -6.04
C THR A 448 35.49 -11.65 -7.18
N SER A 449 35.64 -12.96 -7.37
CA SER A 449 34.91 -13.75 -8.36
C SER A 449 34.54 -15.10 -7.74
N GLU A 450 33.32 -15.57 -8.03
CA GLU A 450 32.80 -16.84 -7.52
C GLU A 450 32.70 -17.86 -8.65
N SER A 451 33.61 -18.83 -8.65
CA SER A 451 33.61 -19.95 -9.58
C SER A 451 33.18 -21.26 -8.88
N PRO A 452 32.82 -22.33 -9.61
CA PRO A 452 32.56 -23.65 -9.04
C PRO A 452 33.71 -24.24 -8.22
N ALA A 453 34.94 -23.75 -8.42
CA ALA A 453 36.12 -24.15 -7.66
C ALA A 453 36.27 -23.41 -6.32
N GLY A 454 35.45 -22.39 -6.08
CA GLY A 454 35.48 -21.55 -4.88
C GLY A 454 35.51 -20.06 -5.18
N LYS A 455 35.45 -19.26 -4.12
CA LYS A 455 35.63 -17.81 -4.18
C LYS A 455 37.10 -17.48 -4.29
N SER A 456 37.47 -16.76 -5.35
CA SER A 456 38.83 -16.26 -5.61
C SER A 456 38.81 -14.74 -5.66
N GLY A 457 39.89 -14.08 -5.24
CA GLY A 457 40.01 -12.62 -5.29
C GLY A 457 41.44 -12.17 -5.45
N GLY A 458 41.63 -10.89 -5.77
CA GLY A 458 42.95 -10.31 -6.04
C GLY A 458 42.87 -8.81 -6.20
N VAL A 459 43.96 -8.23 -6.71
CA VAL A 459 44.12 -6.79 -6.95
C VAL A 459 44.25 -6.57 -8.46
N LEU A 460 43.43 -5.67 -8.98
CA LEU A 460 43.48 -5.16 -10.35
C LEU A 460 44.02 -3.72 -10.31
N GLU A 461 45.20 -3.51 -10.89
CA GLU A 461 45.83 -2.19 -11.02
C GLU A 461 45.58 -1.67 -12.43
N ILE A 462 44.95 -0.50 -12.57
CA ILE A 462 44.72 0.17 -13.85
C ILE A 462 45.40 1.54 -13.83
N SER A 463 46.23 1.80 -14.83
CA SER A 463 46.90 3.08 -15.07
C SER A 463 46.51 3.64 -16.43
N GLN A 464 46.38 4.96 -16.52
CA GLN A 464 46.06 5.65 -17.76
C GLN A 464 47.29 6.40 -18.28
N ASP A 465 47.70 6.13 -19.51
CA ASP A 465 48.71 6.89 -20.23
C ASP A 465 48.10 7.49 -21.51
N GLY A 466 47.77 8.78 -21.47
CA GLY A 466 47.06 9.45 -22.55
C GLY A 466 45.65 8.89 -22.80
N SER A 467 45.44 8.29 -23.98
CA SER A 467 44.18 7.61 -24.36
C SER A 467 44.15 6.12 -24.02
N ASP A 468 45.28 5.56 -23.62
CA ASP A 468 45.45 4.11 -23.50
C ASP A 468 45.47 3.70 -22.03
N PHE A 469 44.82 2.58 -21.72
CA PHE A 469 44.79 2.01 -20.37
C PHE A 469 45.72 0.80 -20.33
N THR A 470 46.58 0.77 -19.32
CA THR A 470 47.50 -0.33 -19.02
C THR A 470 47.28 -0.78 -17.59
N GLY A 471 47.77 -1.97 -17.23
CA GLY A 471 47.54 -2.46 -15.89
C GLY A 471 47.94 -3.90 -15.70
N SER A 472 47.62 -4.43 -14.53
CA SER A 472 47.91 -5.80 -14.17
C SER A 472 46.91 -6.32 -13.15
N ILE A 473 46.71 -7.64 -13.15
CA ILE A 473 45.78 -8.30 -12.24
C ILE A 473 46.49 -9.45 -11.54
N THR A 474 46.23 -9.61 -10.25
CA THR A 474 46.71 -10.75 -9.46
C THR A 474 45.62 -11.80 -9.32
N TYR A 475 45.99 -13.08 -9.39
CA TYR A 475 45.07 -14.21 -9.28
C TYR A 475 45.76 -15.40 -8.58
N ASP A 476 44.98 -16.33 -8.04
CA ASP A 476 45.54 -17.56 -7.45
C ASP A 476 46.08 -18.49 -8.53
N ASP A 477 47.38 -18.84 -8.46
CA ASP A 477 48.03 -19.74 -9.42
C ASP A 477 47.37 -21.14 -9.36
N PRO A 478 46.76 -21.61 -10.46
CA PRO A 478 46.15 -22.95 -10.53
C PRO A 478 47.14 -24.09 -10.24
N SER A 479 48.45 -23.83 -10.32
CA SER A 479 49.53 -24.78 -10.03
C SER A 479 49.87 -24.85 -8.53
N GLY A 480 49.27 -24.00 -7.69
CA GLY A 480 49.43 -24.01 -6.23
C GLY A 480 50.61 -23.20 -5.70
N ASN A 481 51.23 -22.33 -6.51
CA ASN A 481 52.39 -21.52 -6.09
C ASN A 481 52.02 -20.20 -5.39
N GLY A 482 50.78 -20.06 -4.90
CA GLY A 482 50.29 -18.82 -4.28
C GLY A 482 49.67 -17.88 -5.31
N THR A 483 49.90 -16.57 -5.18
CA THR A 483 49.32 -15.55 -6.06
C THR A 483 50.26 -15.25 -7.24
N ALA A 484 49.75 -15.37 -8.46
CA ALA A 484 50.41 -14.97 -9.70
C ALA A 484 49.93 -13.57 -10.16
N LYS A 485 50.70 -12.92 -11.02
CA LYS A 485 50.40 -11.61 -11.62
C LYS A 485 50.46 -11.71 -13.14
N SER A 486 49.52 -11.09 -13.84
CA SER A 486 49.47 -11.02 -15.31
C SER A 486 49.11 -9.61 -15.75
N ASP A 487 49.66 -9.17 -16.87
CA ASP A 487 49.34 -7.88 -17.46
C ASP A 487 47.97 -7.95 -18.12
N ILE A 488 47.18 -6.89 -17.97
CA ILE A 488 45.90 -6.78 -18.69
C ILE A 488 46.17 -6.29 -20.12
N LYS A 489 45.37 -6.79 -21.06
CA LYS A 489 45.44 -6.45 -22.49
C LYS A 489 44.03 -6.20 -23.03
N ASN A 490 43.92 -5.60 -24.22
CA ASN A 490 42.65 -5.25 -24.86
C ASN A 490 41.71 -4.40 -23.97
N VAL A 491 42.29 -3.52 -23.14
CA VAL A 491 41.51 -2.67 -22.24
C VAL A 491 40.68 -1.69 -23.06
N THR A 492 39.36 -1.79 -22.93
CA THR A 492 38.40 -0.96 -23.64
C THR A 492 37.49 -0.29 -22.61
N VAL A 493 37.38 1.03 -22.69
CA VAL A 493 36.49 1.84 -21.87
C VAL A 493 35.49 2.54 -22.79
N ASP A 494 34.21 2.20 -22.67
CA ASP A 494 33.11 2.80 -23.44
C ASP A 494 31.99 3.25 -22.49
N GLY A 495 31.95 4.56 -22.22
CA GLY A 495 31.08 5.14 -21.20
C GLY A 495 31.42 4.63 -19.80
N SER A 496 30.48 3.91 -19.19
CA SER A 496 30.67 3.21 -17.91
C SER A 496 31.16 1.78 -18.07
N ASN A 497 31.30 1.25 -19.29
CA ASN A 497 31.71 -0.14 -19.49
C ASN A 497 33.23 -0.26 -19.56
N LEU A 498 33.79 -1.18 -18.77
CA LEU A 498 35.20 -1.57 -18.79
C LEU A 498 35.29 -3.04 -19.21
N SER A 499 36.14 -3.33 -20.20
CA SER A 499 36.48 -4.68 -20.62
C SER A 499 37.98 -4.84 -20.77
N PHE A 500 38.53 -5.96 -20.33
CA PHE A 500 39.94 -6.30 -20.54
C PHE A 500 40.14 -7.82 -20.51
N ASP A 501 41.26 -8.26 -21.07
CA ASP A 501 41.70 -9.65 -21.05
C ASP A 501 42.96 -9.79 -20.21
N PHE A 502 43.19 -10.96 -19.62
CA PHE A 502 44.48 -11.35 -19.06
C PHE A 502 44.70 -12.84 -19.27
N ASP A 503 45.97 -13.24 -19.29
CA ASP A 503 46.33 -14.65 -19.47
C ASP A 503 46.66 -15.32 -18.13
N VAL A 504 46.07 -16.49 -17.91
CA VAL A 504 46.33 -17.39 -16.79
C VAL A 504 47.15 -18.57 -17.28
N ALA A 505 48.33 -18.77 -16.71
CA ALA A 505 49.17 -19.94 -17.02
C ALA A 505 48.75 -21.12 -16.15
N ALA A 506 48.29 -22.21 -16.77
CA ALA A 506 47.90 -23.43 -16.07
C ALA A 506 48.49 -24.66 -16.79
N GLY A 507 49.37 -25.41 -16.12
CA GLY A 507 49.87 -26.69 -16.63
C GLY A 507 50.63 -26.63 -17.97
N GLY A 508 51.29 -25.51 -18.27
CA GLY A 508 52.02 -25.29 -19.54
C GLY A 508 51.15 -24.80 -20.70
N MET A 509 49.87 -24.51 -20.46
CA MET A 509 48.96 -23.86 -21.42
C MET A 509 48.56 -22.47 -20.90
N SER A 510 48.36 -21.52 -21.82
CA SER A 510 47.86 -20.17 -21.50
C SER A 510 46.35 -20.11 -21.77
N LEU A 511 45.58 -19.70 -20.76
CA LEU A 511 44.15 -19.50 -20.85
C LEU A 511 43.85 -17.99 -20.79
N THR A 512 43.22 -17.47 -21.84
CA THR A 512 42.77 -16.07 -21.83
C THR A 512 41.44 -15.96 -21.09
N VAL A 513 41.41 -15.09 -20.09
CA VAL A 513 40.26 -14.74 -19.28
C VAL A 513 39.83 -13.34 -19.68
N THR A 514 38.55 -13.16 -20.02
CA THR A 514 37.96 -11.87 -20.37
C THR A 514 37.08 -11.39 -19.24
N VAL A 515 37.31 -10.18 -18.76
CA VAL A 515 36.47 -9.52 -17.76
C VAL A 515 35.77 -8.35 -18.43
N SER A 516 34.45 -8.27 -18.28
CA SER A 516 33.66 -7.15 -18.77
C SER A 516 32.53 -6.79 -17.81
N GLY A 517 32.30 -5.50 -17.60
CA GLY A 517 31.32 -5.02 -16.65
C GLY A 517 31.16 -3.50 -16.67
N GLU A 518 30.38 -3.01 -15.72
CA GLU A 518 30.06 -1.60 -15.57
C GLU A 518 30.74 -1.03 -14.33
N VAL A 519 31.40 0.11 -14.50
CA VAL A 519 32.03 0.89 -13.44
C VAL A 519 31.10 2.02 -13.04
N ASP A 520 30.73 2.04 -11.76
CA ASP A 520 29.94 3.10 -11.13
C ASP A 520 30.70 3.65 -9.91
N GLY A 521 31.34 4.81 -10.11
CA GLY A 521 32.15 5.48 -9.09
C GLY A 521 33.30 4.62 -8.57
N SER A 522 33.11 4.04 -7.38
CA SER A 522 34.10 3.18 -6.70
C SER A 522 33.80 1.68 -6.80
N SER A 523 32.81 1.30 -7.60
CA SER A 523 32.38 -0.10 -7.80
C SER A 523 32.52 -0.51 -9.26
N PHE A 524 32.92 -1.76 -9.49
CA PHE A 524 33.01 -2.37 -10.80
C PHE A 524 32.37 -3.75 -10.76
N GLU A 525 31.20 -3.89 -11.39
CA GLU A 525 30.39 -5.12 -11.38
C GLU A 525 30.27 -5.69 -12.78
N GLY A 526 30.51 -6.98 -12.93
CA GLY A 526 30.60 -7.58 -14.25
C GLY A 526 30.67 -9.09 -14.24
N ASN A 527 31.24 -9.59 -15.32
CA ASN A 527 31.37 -11.00 -15.61
C ASN A 527 32.82 -11.31 -15.98
N MET A 528 33.34 -12.39 -15.42
CA MET A 528 34.63 -12.99 -15.76
C MET A 528 34.36 -14.27 -16.56
N ASN A 529 34.70 -14.24 -17.85
CA ASN A 529 34.62 -15.38 -18.75
C ASN A 529 35.97 -16.11 -18.79
N VAL A 530 35.96 -17.35 -18.33
CA VAL A 530 37.13 -18.21 -18.24
C VAL A 530 37.11 -19.22 -19.40
N GLY A 531 37.15 -18.71 -20.63
CA GLY A 531 37.14 -19.50 -21.86
C GLY A 531 36.03 -20.55 -21.91
N GLN A 532 36.41 -21.84 -21.94
CA GLN A 532 35.46 -22.97 -22.02
C GLN A 532 34.79 -23.31 -20.68
N PHE A 533 35.25 -22.73 -19.57
CA PHE A 533 34.76 -23.03 -18.22
C PHE A 533 33.52 -22.22 -17.84
N GLY A 534 33.14 -21.23 -18.65
CA GLY A 534 31.93 -20.44 -18.49
C GLY A 534 32.19 -19.05 -17.92
N THR A 535 31.08 -18.38 -17.59
CA THR A 535 31.05 -16.99 -17.14
C THR A 535 30.64 -16.93 -15.68
N PHE A 536 31.41 -16.19 -14.89
CA PHE A 536 31.23 -16.07 -13.44
C PHE A 536 31.04 -14.61 -13.04
N PRO A 537 30.27 -14.33 -11.97
CA PRO A 537 30.09 -12.97 -11.46
C PRO A 537 31.43 -12.43 -10.97
N PHE A 538 31.71 -11.18 -11.32
CA PHE A 538 32.91 -10.44 -10.94
C PHE A 538 32.48 -9.14 -10.25
N SER A 539 33.04 -8.86 -9.08
CA SER A 539 32.79 -7.64 -8.33
C SER A 539 34.12 -7.07 -7.85
N ALA A 540 34.36 -5.79 -8.06
CA ALA A 540 35.55 -5.09 -7.56
C ALA A 540 35.22 -3.74 -6.93
N THR A 541 35.99 -3.36 -5.93
CA THR A 541 35.87 -2.08 -5.22
C THR A 541 37.18 -1.31 -5.31
N LEU A 542 37.11 -0.03 -5.66
CA LEU A 542 38.26 0.86 -5.74
C LEU A 542 38.83 1.08 -4.33
N ASN A 543 40.12 0.79 -4.13
CA ASN A 543 40.81 0.92 -2.86
C ASN A 543 41.56 2.27 -2.80
N PRO A 544 41.10 3.25 -2.00
CA PRO A 544 41.72 4.58 -1.92
C PRO A 544 43.05 4.61 -1.14
N THR A 545 43.43 3.51 -0.48
CA THR A 545 44.67 3.42 0.32
C THR A 545 45.89 2.91 -0.46
N LEU A 546 45.71 2.43 -1.68
CA LEU A 546 46.80 2.05 -2.58
C LEU A 546 47.05 3.21 -3.54
N ILE A 547 47.93 4.14 -3.14
CA ILE A 547 48.31 5.29 -3.97
C ILE A 547 48.99 4.76 -5.24
N ALA A 548 48.37 5.00 -6.41
CA ALA A 548 49.10 4.95 -7.67
C ALA A 548 50.19 6.01 -7.60
N ASN A 549 51.46 5.59 -7.49
CA ASN A 549 52.57 6.52 -7.62
C ASN A 549 52.44 7.20 -8.99
N LYS A 550 52.29 8.53 -8.96
CA LYS A 550 52.19 9.41 -10.12
C LYS A 550 53.33 9.22 -11.12
#